data_AF-A0AAW8BWJ5-F1
#
_entry.id   AF-A0AAW8BWJ5-F1
#
_cell.length_a   1.000
_cell.length_b   1.000
_cell.length_c   1.000
_cell.angle_alpha   90.00
_cell.angle_beta   90.00
_cell.angle_gamma   90.00
#
_symmetry.space_group_name_H-M   'P 1'
#
loop_
_entity.id
_entity.type
_entity.pdbx_description
1 polymer ?
#
loop_
_entity_poly.entity_id
_entity_poly.type
_entity_poly.pdbx_seq_one_letter_code
_entity_poly.pdbx_strand_id
1 'polypeptide(L)'
;MGSPTIAKTDVQTTIAIFGNQLVSGYREVYNSPDKRLSSCGEPSPAAVTANVYLCTPYAEGADVCWAAASTSMLCLDDPWSKGLRRYTYNTTLLQQVYPEDNPKPYALLLEDGTRCRLLVGGTRWVRPDGYIQAYSCGLKAGSDLSVMMPSDLSPINRSSPLWTVVVGVKDSTLQTHSVATAWFAGSEGDG
;
A
#
# COMPACT_ATOMS: atom_id res chain seq x y z
N MET A 1 -30.58 -13.34 1.38
CA MET A 1 -29.49 -13.30 2.38
C MET A 1 -28.90 -11.90 2.28
N GLY A 2 -29.08 -11.06 3.30
CA GLY A 2 -28.58 -9.68 3.27
C GLY A 2 -27.08 -9.66 3.50
N SER A 3 -26.31 -8.97 2.64
CA SER A 3 -24.90 -8.70 2.91
C SER A 3 -24.76 -7.97 4.25
N PRO A 4 -23.78 -8.32 5.08
CA PRO A 4 -23.57 -7.65 6.37
C PRO A 4 -23.37 -6.15 6.15
N THR A 5 -24.13 -5.32 6.85
CA THR A 5 -23.98 -3.86 6.82
C THR A 5 -22.68 -3.48 7.54
N ILE A 6 -21.77 -2.84 6.83
CA ILE A 6 -20.50 -2.36 7.39
C ILE A 6 -20.76 -1.04 8.10
N ALA A 7 -20.62 -1.02 9.44
CA ALA A 7 -20.88 0.18 10.24
C ALA A 7 -19.65 1.13 10.34
N LYS A 8 -18.45 0.60 10.13
CA LYS A 8 -17.18 1.34 10.14
C LYS A 8 -16.15 0.61 9.28
N THR A 9 -15.18 1.35 8.76
CA THR A 9 -14.02 0.76 8.09
C THR A 9 -13.15 0.03 9.10
N ASP A 10 -12.79 -1.21 8.78
CA ASP A 10 -11.82 -1.97 9.56
C ASP A 10 -10.40 -1.50 9.19
N VAL A 11 -9.70 -0.89 10.15
CA VAL A 11 -8.34 -0.36 9.94
C VAL A 11 -7.36 -1.36 10.53
N GLN A 12 -6.50 -1.91 9.67
CA GLN A 12 -5.50 -2.91 10.05
C GLN A 12 -4.09 -2.36 9.85
N THR A 13 -3.20 -2.70 10.80
CA THR A 13 -1.76 -2.43 10.68
C THR A 13 -1.03 -3.74 10.44
N THR A 14 -0.35 -3.82 9.31
CA THR A 14 0.51 -4.94 8.94
C THR A 14 1.88 -4.76 9.57
N ILE A 15 2.26 -5.72 10.41
CA ILE A 15 3.63 -5.94 10.86
C ILE A 15 4.06 -7.28 10.26
N ALA A 16 4.88 -7.22 9.21
CA ALA A 16 5.29 -8.41 8.47
C ALA A 16 6.59 -9.05 9.03
N ILE A 17 7.40 -8.25 9.74
CA ILE A 17 8.67 -8.65 10.33
C ILE A 17 8.65 -8.37 11.84
N PHE A 18 9.07 -9.35 12.62
CA PHE A 18 9.28 -9.25 14.06
C PHE A 18 10.75 -9.58 14.34
N GLY A 19 11.50 -8.64 14.94
CA GLY A 19 12.97 -8.68 14.93
C GLY A 19 13.53 -8.81 13.50
N ASN A 20 14.13 -9.97 13.18
CA ASN A 20 14.67 -10.28 11.84
C ASN A 20 13.93 -11.43 11.14
N GLN A 21 12.72 -11.79 11.60
CA GLN A 21 11.95 -12.94 11.12
C GLN A 21 10.58 -12.55 10.58
N LEU A 22 10.10 -13.32 9.60
CA LEU A 22 8.73 -13.20 9.09
C LEU A 22 7.72 -13.54 10.19
N VAL A 23 6.70 -12.69 10.33
CA VAL A 23 5.53 -12.98 11.17
C VAL A 23 4.71 -14.12 10.55
N SER A 24 4.09 -14.95 11.39
CA SER A 24 3.25 -16.06 10.95
C SER A 24 2.19 -15.64 9.91
N GLY A 25 2.11 -16.40 8.82
CA GLY A 25 1.20 -16.15 7.70
C GLY A 25 1.80 -15.29 6.57
N TYR A 26 2.95 -14.64 6.78
CA TYR A 26 3.76 -14.10 5.70
C TYR A 26 4.69 -15.17 5.13
N ARG A 27 4.97 -15.07 3.84
CA ARG A 27 5.96 -15.93 3.18
C ARG A 27 6.83 -15.11 2.26
N GLU A 28 8.08 -15.54 2.11
CA GLU A 28 8.90 -15.07 1.01
C GLU A 28 8.39 -15.64 -0.31
N VAL A 29 8.31 -14.76 -1.30
CA VAL A 29 8.06 -15.14 -2.70
C VAL A 29 9.32 -14.93 -3.50
N TYR A 30 9.46 -15.72 -4.57
CA TYR A 30 10.64 -15.63 -5.43
C TYR A 30 10.79 -14.21 -5.97
N ASN A 31 12.02 -13.70 -5.88
CA ASN A 31 12.44 -12.47 -6.51
C ASN A 31 13.61 -12.77 -7.45
N SER A 32 13.59 -12.18 -8.63
CA SER A 32 14.65 -12.42 -9.61
C SER A 32 15.98 -11.82 -9.11
N PRO A 33 17.12 -12.53 -9.19
CA PRO A 33 18.38 -12.07 -8.60
C PRO A 33 18.94 -10.76 -9.17
N ASP A 34 18.53 -10.39 -10.38
CA ASP A 34 18.86 -9.14 -11.07
C ASP A 34 18.11 -7.93 -10.51
N LYS A 35 17.00 -8.14 -9.79
CA LYS A 35 16.21 -7.07 -9.18
C LYS A 35 16.88 -6.60 -7.88
N ARG A 36 17.26 -5.33 -7.85
CA ARG A 36 17.97 -4.72 -6.71
C ARG A 36 17.34 -3.39 -6.35
N LEU A 37 17.42 -3.04 -5.07
CA LEU A 37 17.01 -1.73 -4.58
C LEU A 37 18.17 -0.74 -4.73
N SER A 38 17.87 0.47 -5.21
CA SER A 38 18.85 1.55 -5.36
C SER A 38 18.85 2.50 -4.16
N SER A 39 17.70 2.74 -3.54
CA SER A 39 17.57 3.63 -2.36
C SER A 39 16.38 3.21 -1.51
N CYS A 40 16.49 3.41 -0.19
CA CYS A 40 15.47 3.18 0.84
C CYS A 40 15.53 4.27 1.92
N GLY A 41 15.61 5.55 1.53
CA GLY A 41 15.81 6.67 2.47
C GLY A 41 14.54 7.37 2.96
N GLU A 42 13.39 7.05 2.38
CA GLU A 42 12.13 7.74 2.64
C GLU A 42 11.14 6.84 3.40
N PRO A 43 10.24 7.40 4.22
CA PRO A 43 9.18 6.61 4.83
C PRO A 43 8.20 6.10 3.76
N SER A 44 7.66 4.89 3.98
CA SER A 44 6.53 4.42 3.20
C SER A 44 5.33 5.37 3.41
N PRO A 45 4.59 5.75 2.34
CA PRO A 45 3.34 6.50 2.50
C PRO A 45 2.31 5.78 3.36
N ALA A 46 2.47 4.46 3.56
CA ALA A 46 1.59 3.64 4.38
C ALA A 46 2.10 3.40 5.81
N ALA A 47 3.27 3.95 6.16
CA ALA A 47 3.86 3.82 7.49
C ALA A 47 2.96 4.48 8.55
N VAL A 48 2.72 3.78 9.66
CA VAL A 48 2.08 4.33 10.88
C VAL A 48 3.00 4.25 12.11
N THR A 49 4.19 3.68 11.96
CA THR A 49 5.31 3.68 12.92
C THR A 49 6.61 3.97 12.16
N ALA A 50 7.73 4.21 12.86
CA ALA A 50 9.01 4.36 12.19
C ALA A 50 9.42 3.09 11.43
N ASN A 51 10.52 3.18 10.68
CA ASN A 51 11.23 2.04 10.08
C ASN A 51 10.40 1.17 9.11
N VAL A 52 9.40 1.77 8.48
CA VAL A 52 8.75 1.24 7.27
C VAL A 52 9.17 2.11 6.10
N TYR A 53 9.86 1.51 5.13
CA TYR A 53 10.59 2.23 4.10
C TYR A 53 9.89 2.21 2.75
N LEU A 54 9.98 3.34 2.05
CA LEU A 54 9.77 3.45 0.61
C LEU A 54 11.12 3.25 -0.08
N CYS A 55 11.20 2.21 -0.91
CA CYS A 55 12.38 1.89 -1.68
C CYS A 55 12.18 2.10 -3.19
N THR A 56 13.29 2.23 -3.90
CA THR A 56 13.35 2.38 -5.36
C THR A 56 14.14 1.26 -6.01
N PRO A 57 13.87 0.92 -7.28
CA PRO A 57 12.88 1.53 -8.18
C PRO A 57 11.43 1.14 -7.86
N TYR A 58 10.49 2.09 -7.97
CA TYR A 58 9.07 1.85 -7.63
C TYR A 58 8.39 0.76 -8.48
N ALA A 59 8.90 0.52 -9.70
CA ALA A 59 8.44 -0.53 -10.59
C ALA A 59 8.54 -1.94 -9.97
N GLU A 60 9.33 -2.10 -8.92
CA GLU A 60 9.50 -3.36 -8.18
C GLU A 60 8.43 -3.59 -7.10
N GLY A 61 7.49 -2.65 -6.92
CA GLY A 61 6.49 -2.72 -5.84
C GLY A 61 7.12 -2.57 -4.46
N ALA A 62 8.25 -1.86 -4.38
CA ALA A 62 9.06 -1.73 -3.17
C ALA A 62 8.62 -0.53 -2.31
N ASP A 63 7.32 -0.29 -2.18
CA ASP A 63 6.77 0.88 -1.49
C ASP A 63 6.38 0.63 -0.02
N VAL A 64 6.39 -0.63 0.41
CA VAL A 64 6.25 -1.02 1.81
C VAL A 64 7.32 -2.05 2.13
N CYS A 65 8.42 -1.62 2.75
CA CYS A 65 9.56 -2.47 3.04
C CYS A 65 10.04 -2.39 4.49
N TRP A 66 10.58 -3.51 4.99
CA TRP A 66 11.19 -3.63 6.30
C TRP A 66 12.62 -4.11 6.17
N ALA A 67 13.49 -3.62 7.06
CA ALA A 67 14.79 -4.24 7.28
C ALA A 67 14.59 -5.63 7.88
N ALA A 68 15.35 -6.62 7.39
CA ALA A 68 15.33 -7.98 7.92
C ALA A 68 16.69 -8.33 8.51
N ALA A 69 17.61 -8.88 7.71
CA ALA A 69 19.01 -9.05 8.10
C ALA A 69 19.87 -7.86 7.66
N SER A 70 21.13 -7.80 8.13
CA SER A 70 22.09 -6.71 7.90
C SER A 70 22.42 -6.40 6.42
N THR A 71 21.93 -7.21 5.49
CA THR A 71 22.17 -7.06 4.04
C THR A 71 20.93 -7.28 3.18
N SER A 72 19.73 -7.22 3.79
CA SER A 72 18.50 -7.46 3.04
C SER A 72 17.30 -6.64 3.51
N MET A 73 16.49 -6.22 2.55
CA MET A 73 15.15 -5.70 2.75
C MET A 73 14.11 -6.75 2.35
N LEU A 74 12.99 -6.77 3.07
CA LEU A 74 11.78 -7.51 2.69
C LEU A 74 10.69 -6.51 2.35
N CYS A 75 10.20 -6.55 1.12
CA CYS A 75 9.17 -5.64 0.62
C CYS A 75 7.88 -6.40 0.35
N LEU A 76 6.74 -5.81 0.72
CA LEU A 76 5.43 -6.39 0.47
C LEU A 76 5.16 -6.42 -1.04
N ASP A 77 4.93 -7.63 -1.57
CA ASP A 77 4.53 -7.81 -2.96
C ASP A 77 3.02 -7.67 -3.12
N ASP A 78 2.30 -8.57 -2.46
CA ASP A 78 0.84 -8.66 -2.54
C ASP A 78 0.21 -8.62 -1.13
N PRO A 79 -0.58 -7.58 -0.82
CA PRO A 79 -1.35 -7.46 0.41
C PRO A 79 -2.19 -8.69 0.76
N TRP A 80 -2.79 -9.31 -0.26
CA TRP A 80 -3.83 -10.31 -0.05
C TRP A 80 -3.25 -11.70 0.10
N SER A 81 -2.19 -12.01 -0.65
CA SER A 81 -1.48 -13.27 -0.50
C SER A 81 -0.37 -13.23 0.54
N LYS A 82 -0.08 -12.08 1.17
CA LYS A 82 0.95 -11.92 2.23
C LYS A 82 2.35 -12.38 1.77
N GLY A 83 2.68 -12.10 0.52
CA GLY A 83 3.98 -12.38 -0.06
C GLY A 83 4.95 -11.22 0.17
N LEU A 84 6.18 -11.52 0.60
CA LEU A 84 7.29 -10.55 0.66
C LEU A 84 8.38 -10.93 -0.34
N ARG A 85 8.89 -9.96 -1.09
CA ARG A 85 10.10 -10.12 -1.92
C ARG A 85 11.33 -9.71 -1.11
N ARG A 86 12.38 -10.54 -1.18
CA ARG A 86 13.69 -10.22 -0.61
C ARG A 86 14.55 -9.51 -1.64
N TYR A 87 15.18 -8.41 -1.23
CA TYR A 87 16.16 -7.69 -2.01
C TYR A 87 17.46 -7.56 -1.23
N THR A 88 18.60 -7.72 -1.90
CA THR A 88 19.89 -7.36 -1.32
C THR A 88 20.00 -5.85 -1.21
N TYR A 89 20.22 -5.35 0.00
CA TYR A 89 20.41 -3.93 0.27
C TYR A 89 21.22 -3.77 1.55
N ASN A 90 22.19 -2.87 1.57
CA ASN A 90 23.02 -2.67 2.76
C ASN A 90 22.23 -1.90 3.83
N THR A 91 21.61 -2.62 4.77
CA THR A 91 20.75 -2.03 5.80
C THR A 91 21.53 -1.32 6.90
N THR A 92 22.86 -1.49 6.98
CA THR A 92 23.71 -0.78 7.95
C THR A 92 23.78 0.74 7.70
N LEU A 93 23.39 1.18 6.51
CA LEU A 93 23.34 2.59 6.13
C LEU A 93 21.93 3.19 6.23
N LEU A 94 20.93 2.39 6.64
CA LEU A 94 19.57 2.90 6.78
C LEU A 94 19.51 3.88 7.94
N GLN A 95 19.04 5.08 7.63
CA GLN A 95 18.59 6.02 8.65
C GLN A 95 17.20 5.61 9.13
N GLN A 96 16.87 5.98 10.37
CA GLN A 96 15.51 5.86 10.86
C GLN A 96 14.61 6.84 10.09
N VAL A 97 13.51 6.33 9.56
CA VAL A 97 12.46 7.11 8.89
C VAL A 97 11.21 7.11 9.75
N TYR A 98 10.47 8.22 9.77
CA TYR A 98 9.25 8.38 10.55
C TYR A 98 8.03 8.54 9.63
N PRO A 99 6.84 8.09 10.04
CA PRO A 99 5.61 8.29 9.28
C PRO A 99 5.37 9.74 8.87
N GLU A 100 4.76 9.93 7.71
CA GLU A 100 4.17 11.21 7.33
C GLU A 100 2.93 11.51 8.20
N ASP A 101 2.57 12.79 8.37
CA ASP A 101 1.40 13.22 9.17
C ASP A 101 0.08 12.60 8.71
N ASN A 102 -0.03 12.28 7.41
CA ASN A 102 -1.26 11.80 6.79
C ASN A 102 -1.01 10.50 6.00
N PRO A 103 -0.80 9.36 6.70
CA PRO A 103 -0.51 8.11 6.04
C PRO A 103 -1.68 7.66 5.19
N LYS A 104 -1.36 6.99 4.08
CA LYS A 104 -2.29 6.43 3.10
C LYS A 104 -2.20 4.90 3.16
N PRO A 105 -3.32 4.19 3.35
CA PRO A 105 -3.28 2.74 3.39
C PRO A 105 -2.71 2.23 2.07
N TYR A 106 -1.81 1.25 2.11
CA TYR A 106 -1.24 0.67 0.91
C TYR A 106 -2.26 -0.20 0.17
N ALA A 107 -3.27 -0.72 0.88
CA ALA A 107 -4.34 -1.53 0.28
C ALA A 107 -5.72 -1.17 0.84
N LEU A 108 -6.74 -1.33 0.00
CA LEU A 108 -8.14 -1.17 0.33
C LEU A 108 -8.94 -2.39 -0.14
N LEU A 109 -9.94 -2.76 0.65
CA LEU A 109 -11.01 -3.68 0.25
C LEU A 109 -12.31 -2.89 0.32
N LEU A 110 -13.01 -2.83 -0.80
CA LEU A 110 -14.30 -2.16 -0.91
C LEU A 110 -15.44 -3.10 -0.50
N GLU A 111 -16.62 -2.54 -0.24
CA GLU A 111 -17.79 -3.29 0.22
C GLU A 111 -18.27 -4.37 -0.76
N ASP A 112 -17.96 -4.21 -2.04
CA ASP A 112 -18.30 -5.16 -3.11
C ASP A 112 -17.22 -6.25 -3.31
N GLY A 113 -16.17 -6.25 -2.49
CA GLY A 113 -15.03 -7.17 -2.60
C GLY A 113 -13.91 -6.70 -3.53
N THR A 114 -14.04 -5.51 -4.14
CA THR A 114 -12.99 -4.92 -4.98
C THR A 114 -11.76 -4.63 -4.15
N ARG A 115 -10.61 -5.04 -4.68
CA ARG A 115 -9.30 -4.91 -4.06
C ARG A 115 -8.51 -3.81 -4.75
N CYS A 116 -7.99 -2.86 -4.00
CA CYS A 116 -7.22 -1.74 -4.55
C CYS A 116 -5.85 -1.62 -3.88
N ARG A 117 -4.81 -1.34 -4.67
CA ARG A 117 -3.42 -1.14 -4.25
C ARG A 117 -3.01 0.31 -4.53
N LEU A 118 -2.39 0.95 -3.54
CA LEU A 118 -1.87 2.31 -3.67
C LEU A 118 -0.87 2.37 -4.82
N LEU A 119 -0.98 3.37 -5.68
CA LEU A 119 -0.01 3.65 -6.73
C LEU A 119 1.11 4.53 -6.18
N VAL A 120 2.34 4.00 -6.17
CA VAL A 120 3.52 4.73 -5.71
C VAL A 120 4.48 4.92 -6.89
N GLY A 121 4.87 6.17 -7.13
CA GLY A 121 5.63 6.54 -8.32
C GLY A 121 4.90 6.26 -9.63
N GLY A 122 5.69 6.16 -10.71
CA GLY A 122 5.19 5.85 -12.06
C GLY A 122 4.32 6.95 -12.68
N THR A 123 3.97 6.75 -13.95
CA THR A 123 3.04 7.63 -14.65
C THR A 123 1.62 7.32 -14.22
N ARG A 124 0.93 8.31 -13.67
CA ARG A 124 -0.51 8.26 -13.39
C ARG A 124 -1.25 8.91 -14.54
N TRP A 125 -2.32 8.29 -15.02
CA TRP A 125 -3.18 8.98 -15.98
C TRP A 125 -4.13 9.95 -15.26
N VAL A 126 -4.49 11.00 -16.00
CA VAL A 126 -5.41 12.05 -15.57
C VAL A 126 -6.64 12.00 -16.47
N ARG A 127 -7.82 12.10 -15.87
CA ARG A 127 -9.09 12.18 -16.59
C ARG A 127 -9.29 13.56 -17.19
N PRO A 128 -10.13 13.70 -18.24
CA PRO A 128 -10.50 15.01 -18.78
C PRO A 128 -11.13 15.95 -17.75
N ASP A 129 -11.78 15.41 -16.71
CA ASP A 129 -12.38 16.15 -15.60
C ASP A 129 -11.39 16.47 -14.45
N GLY A 130 -10.09 16.21 -14.65
CA GLY A 130 -9.02 16.56 -13.71
C GLY A 130 -8.75 15.54 -12.61
N TYR A 131 -9.51 14.45 -12.54
CA TYR A 131 -9.26 13.39 -11.57
C TYR A 131 -8.00 12.58 -11.91
N ILE A 132 -7.19 12.28 -10.90
CA ILE A 132 -5.94 11.52 -11.01
C ILE A 132 -6.09 10.18 -10.29
N GLN A 133 -5.43 9.14 -10.79
CA GLN A 133 -5.39 7.85 -10.09
C GLN A 133 -4.63 7.93 -8.77
N ALA A 134 -5.21 7.36 -7.72
CA ALA A 134 -4.54 7.15 -6.45
C ALA A 134 -4.29 5.66 -6.16
N TYR A 135 -5.23 4.79 -6.52
CA TYR A 135 -5.10 3.34 -6.37
C TYR A 135 -5.43 2.64 -7.69
N SER A 136 -4.74 1.54 -7.98
CA SER A 136 -5.18 0.58 -9.00
C SER A 136 -6.08 -0.45 -8.32
N CYS A 137 -7.24 -0.72 -8.92
CA CYS A 137 -8.25 -1.61 -8.39
C CYS A 137 -8.51 -2.79 -9.35
N GLY A 138 -8.89 -3.93 -8.78
CA GLY A 138 -9.24 -5.13 -9.52
C GLY A 138 -8.15 -6.21 -9.45
N LEU A 139 -8.58 -7.46 -9.62
CA LEU A 139 -7.73 -8.66 -9.51
C LEU A 139 -6.99 -9.01 -10.81
N LYS A 140 -7.28 -8.32 -11.92
CA LYS A 140 -6.72 -8.65 -13.25
C LYS A 140 -5.64 -7.66 -13.62
N ALA A 141 -4.49 -8.17 -14.05
CA ALA A 141 -3.49 -7.37 -14.74
C ALA A 141 -4.15 -6.64 -15.92
N GLY A 142 -3.99 -5.32 -16.00
CA GLY A 142 -4.63 -4.48 -17.02
C GLY A 142 -6.05 -4.01 -16.70
N SER A 143 -6.53 -4.11 -15.46
CA SER A 143 -7.75 -3.40 -15.07
C SER A 143 -7.51 -1.89 -15.00
N ASP A 144 -8.32 -1.12 -15.72
CA ASP A 144 -8.31 0.35 -15.68
C ASP A 144 -9.10 0.93 -14.50
N LEU A 145 -9.64 0.08 -13.62
CA LEU A 145 -10.42 0.51 -12.47
C LEU A 145 -9.49 1.14 -11.43
N SER A 146 -9.85 2.31 -10.93
CA SER A 146 -9.02 3.04 -9.98
C SER A 146 -9.84 3.78 -8.95
N VAL A 147 -9.29 3.92 -7.74
CA VAL A 147 -9.70 5.01 -6.85
C VAL A 147 -9.15 6.30 -7.44
N MET A 148 -10.06 7.24 -7.66
CA MET A 148 -9.82 8.52 -8.26
C MET A 148 -9.80 9.60 -7.19
N MET A 149 -8.85 10.53 -7.29
CA MET A 149 -8.81 11.73 -6.46
C MET A 149 -8.95 12.98 -7.34
N PRO A 150 -9.74 13.98 -6.91
CA PRO A 150 -9.58 15.33 -7.40
C PRO A 150 -8.13 15.80 -7.14
N SER A 151 -7.58 16.64 -8.01
CA SER A 151 -6.31 17.30 -7.72
C SER A 151 -6.39 18.00 -6.35
N ASP A 152 -5.36 17.81 -5.52
CA ASP A 152 -5.19 18.42 -4.19
C ASP A 152 -6.09 17.91 -3.05
N LEU A 153 -6.86 16.83 -3.24
CA LEU A 153 -7.65 16.21 -2.17
C LEU A 153 -7.18 14.79 -1.81
N SER A 154 -7.45 14.37 -0.56
CA SER A 154 -7.23 12.99 -0.14
C SER A 154 -8.08 12.04 -0.99
N PRO A 155 -7.53 10.94 -1.53
CA PRO A 155 -8.29 9.95 -2.29
C PRO A 155 -9.33 9.20 -1.46
N ILE A 156 -9.25 9.30 -0.14
CA ILE A 156 -10.14 8.63 0.81
C ILE A 156 -10.79 9.71 1.68
N ASN A 157 -12.11 9.74 1.69
CA ASN A 157 -12.88 10.54 2.63
C ASN A 157 -12.98 9.78 3.96
N ARG A 158 -12.36 10.35 5.00
CA ARG A 158 -12.31 9.78 6.37
C ARG A 158 -13.12 10.61 7.39
N SER A 159 -14.05 11.45 6.93
CA SER A 159 -14.83 12.34 7.81
C SER A 159 -15.86 11.62 8.69
N SER A 160 -16.09 10.34 8.44
CA SER A 160 -17.01 9.46 9.16
C SER A 160 -16.33 8.13 9.51
N PRO A 161 -16.86 7.35 10.48
CA PRO A 161 -16.29 6.03 10.82
C PRO A 161 -16.25 5.03 9.66
N LEU A 162 -17.20 5.13 8.72
CA LEU A 162 -17.17 4.41 7.45
C LEU A 162 -16.53 5.33 6.40
N TRP A 163 -15.33 4.98 5.96
CA TRP A 163 -14.61 5.72 4.95
C TRP A 163 -15.19 5.45 3.57
N THR A 164 -15.04 6.43 2.67
CA THR A 164 -15.48 6.28 1.28
C THR A 164 -14.39 6.70 0.30
N VAL A 165 -14.48 6.14 -0.90
CA VAL A 165 -13.61 6.44 -2.04
C VAL A 165 -14.46 6.64 -3.29
N VAL A 166 -13.93 7.40 -4.24
CA VAL A 166 -14.54 7.55 -5.56
C VAL A 166 -13.80 6.64 -6.54
N VAL A 167 -14.52 5.76 -7.23
CA VAL A 167 -13.95 4.71 -8.10
C VAL A 167 -14.49 4.88 -9.52
N GLY A 168 -13.65 4.62 -10.51
CA GLY A 168 -14.08 4.52 -11.90
C GLY A 168 -12.94 4.12 -12.82
N VAL A 169 -13.26 3.96 -14.10
CA VAL A 169 -12.26 3.85 -15.18
C VAL A 169 -12.10 5.22 -15.85
N LYS A 170 -11.13 5.36 -16.76
CA LYS A 170 -10.76 6.65 -17.37
C LYS A 170 -11.95 7.45 -17.95
N ASP A 171 -12.85 6.79 -18.66
CA ASP A 171 -13.94 7.46 -19.40
C ASP A 171 -15.35 7.07 -18.90
N SER A 172 -15.47 6.52 -17.68
CA SER A 172 -16.77 6.15 -17.09
C SER A 172 -17.27 7.16 -16.06
N THR A 173 -18.54 7.02 -15.69
CA THR A 173 -19.09 7.62 -14.47
C THR A 173 -18.29 7.14 -13.26
N LEU A 174 -18.06 8.07 -12.33
CA LEU A 174 -17.44 7.79 -11.04
C LEU A 174 -18.51 7.36 -10.03
N GLN A 175 -18.20 6.36 -9.23
CA GLN A 175 -19.10 5.82 -8.21
C GLN A 175 -18.45 5.93 -6.83
N THR A 176 -19.25 6.23 -5.82
CA THR A 176 -18.76 6.22 -4.43
C THR A 176 -18.89 4.83 -3.86
N HIS A 177 -17.80 4.32 -3.30
CA HIS A 177 -17.74 3.03 -2.62
C HIS A 177 -17.35 3.23 -1.16
N SER A 178 -17.81 2.31 -0.32
CA SER A 178 -17.43 2.23 1.09
C SER A 178 -16.15 1.40 1.24
N VAL A 179 -15.23 1.85 2.09
CA VAL A 179 -14.05 1.05 2.39
C VAL A 179 -14.41 0.07 3.50
N ALA A 180 -14.45 -1.22 3.17
CA ALA A 180 -14.64 -2.29 4.15
C ALA A 180 -13.40 -2.45 5.05
N THR A 181 -12.22 -2.50 4.43
CA THR A 181 -10.95 -2.66 5.16
C THR A 181 -9.86 -1.80 4.53
N ALA A 182 -9.03 -1.18 5.37
CA ALA A 182 -7.86 -0.41 4.96
C ALA A 182 -6.62 -0.93 5.68
N TRP A 183 -5.55 -1.20 4.92
CA TRP A 183 -4.29 -1.71 5.48
C TRP A 183 -3.19 -0.66 5.46
N PHE A 184 -2.61 -0.41 6.63
CA PHE A 184 -1.40 0.37 6.86
C PHE A 184 -0.24 -0.54 7.22
N ALA A 185 0.97 -0.02 7.23
CA ALA A 185 2.16 -0.76 7.57
C ALA A 185 2.82 -0.20 8.84
N GLY A 186 3.21 -1.08 9.73
CA GLY A 186 4.02 -0.76 10.90
C GLY A 186 5.24 -1.66 10.95
N SER A 187 6.23 -1.27 11.74
CA SER A 187 7.33 -2.09 12.17
C SER A 187 7.27 -2.25 13.68
N GLU A 188 8.02 -3.22 14.19
CA GLU A 188 8.36 -3.20 15.59
C GLU A 188 9.32 -2.05 15.90
N GLY A 189 9.23 -1.48 17.10
CA GLY A 189 10.24 -0.56 17.61
C GLY A 189 9.73 0.69 18.31
N ASP A 190 8.48 1.10 18.13
CA ASP A 190 7.95 2.33 18.74
C ASP A 190 6.66 2.04 19.52
N GLY A 191 6.83 1.60 20.76
CA GLY A 191 5.86 1.79 21.85
C GLY A 191 6.33 2.92 22.75
#